data_AF-A0AAN8WZQ7-F1
#
_entry.id   AF-A0AAN8WZQ7-F1
#
_cell.length_a   1.000
_cell.length_b   1.000
_cell.length_c   1.000
_cell.angle_alpha   90.00
_cell.angle_beta   90.00
_cell.angle_gamma   90.00
#
_symmetry.space_group_name_H-M   'P 1'
#
loop_
_entity.id
_entity.type
_entity.pdbx_description
1 polymer ?
#
loop_
_entity_poly.entity_id
_entity_poly.type
_entity_poly.pdbx_seq_one_letter_code
_entity_poly.pdbx_strand_id
1 'polypeptide(L)'
;MERAKKAKRFKRDPLMPNEHRSNCIGEEKEKKDTILKDYFQLGVPLAEMYTKWSKADRNFAAVSPHFPGVRMLNQDPVENVFSFICSSNNNIQ
;
A
#
# COMPACT_ATOMS: atom_id res chain seq x y z
N MET A 1 -31.00 -21.23 -52.15
CA MET A 1 -30.12 -20.08 -52.42
C MET A 1 -30.07 -19.21 -51.18
N GLU A 2 -29.07 -19.46 -50.34
CA GLU A 2 -28.92 -18.92 -49.00
C GLU A 2 -28.25 -17.53 -49.06
N ARG A 3 -28.89 -16.50 -48.48
CA ARG A 3 -28.34 -15.14 -48.41
C ARG A 3 -27.39 -15.01 -47.22
N ALA A 4 -26.09 -15.09 -47.47
CA ALA A 4 -25.05 -14.83 -46.47
C ALA A 4 -24.95 -13.33 -46.13
N LYS A 5 -25.09 -12.99 -44.84
CA LYS A 5 -24.90 -11.64 -44.29
C LYS A 5 -23.40 -11.34 -44.19
N LYS A 6 -22.92 -10.34 -44.91
CA LYS A 6 -21.52 -9.87 -44.84
C LYS A 6 -21.28 -9.10 -43.55
N ALA A 7 -20.61 -9.72 -42.58
CA ALA A 7 -20.16 -9.07 -41.35
C ALA A 7 -19.19 -7.93 -41.68
N LYS A 8 -19.49 -6.72 -41.22
CA LYS A 8 -18.60 -5.56 -41.33
C LYS A 8 -17.39 -5.82 -40.43
N ARG A 9 -16.25 -6.12 -41.04
CA ARG A 9 -14.93 -6.18 -40.41
C ARG A 9 -14.64 -4.81 -39.80
N PHE A 10 -14.77 -4.70 -38.47
CA PHE A 10 -14.33 -3.55 -37.70
C PHE A 10 -12.82 -3.40 -37.92
N LYS A 11 -12.41 -2.39 -38.69
CA LYS A 11 -10.99 -2.08 -38.88
C LYS A 11 -10.48 -1.56 -37.53
N ARG A 12 -9.51 -2.26 -36.94
CA ARG A 12 -8.68 -1.71 -35.86
C ARG A 12 -7.82 -0.63 -36.51
N ASP A 13 -8.08 0.63 -36.18
CA ASP A 13 -7.22 1.73 -36.59
C ASP A 13 -5.87 1.61 -35.85
N PRO A 14 -4.73 1.67 -36.56
CA PRO A 14 -3.42 1.59 -35.95
C PRO A 14 -2.90 2.99 -35.59
N LEU A 15 -2.26 3.08 -34.41
CA LEU A 15 -1.47 4.19 -33.86
C LEU A 15 -2.20 5.25 -33.02
N MET A 16 -2.14 5.06 -31.71
CA MET A 16 -2.20 6.12 -30.70
C MET A 16 -0.75 6.51 -30.30
N PRO A 17 -0.41 7.80 -30.10
CA PRO A 17 0.96 8.25 -29.83
C PRO A 17 1.50 7.78 -28.47
N ASN A 18 2.80 7.46 -28.43
CA ASN A 18 3.49 6.80 -27.31
C ASN A 18 3.72 7.70 -26.07
N GLU A 19 3.51 9.02 -26.18
CA GLU A 19 3.83 9.98 -25.11
C GLU A 19 2.83 9.97 -23.94
N HIS A 20 1.55 9.71 -24.21
CA HIS A 20 0.54 9.59 -23.15
C HIS A 20 0.77 8.36 -22.26
N ARG A 21 1.43 7.32 -22.77
CA ARG A 21 1.72 6.08 -22.04
C ARG A 21 2.84 6.26 -21.02
N SER A 22 3.83 7.10 -21.28
CA SER A 22 4.93 7.33 -20.34
C SER A 22 4.52 8.20 -19.16
N ASN A 23 3.63 9.19 -19.38
CA ASN A 23 3.17 10.08 -18.32
C ASN A 23 2.26 9.36 -17.30
N CYS A 24 1.36 8.49 -17.77
CA CYS A 24 0.47 7.75 -16.87
C CYS A 24 1.20 6.73 -15.98
N ILE A 25 2.32 6.16 -16.45
CA ILE A 25 3.15 5.27 -15.65
C ILE A 25 3.88 6.04 -14.53
N GLY A 26 4.30 7.28 -14.80
CA GLY A 26 4.93 8.16 -13.80
C GLY A 26 3.96 8.55 -12.69
N GLU A 27 2.77 9.01 -13.06
CA GLU A 27 1.72 9.43 -12.12
C GLU A 27 1.23 8.28 -11.22
N GLU A 28 1.10 7.06 -11.75
CA GLU A 28 0.76 5.90 -10.93
C GLU A 28 1.85 5.51 -9.94
N LYS A 29 3.12 5.64 -10.32
CA LYS A 29 4.25 5.37 -9.41
C LYS A 29 4.27 6.35 -8.25
N GLU A 30 4.14 7.65 -8.53
CA GLU A 30 4.14 8.69 -7.50
C GLU A 30 2.99 8.52 -6.50
N LYS A 31 1.79 8.17 -7.01
CA LYS A 31 0.63 7.85 -6.16
C LYS A 31 0.90 6.64 -5.26
N LYS A 32 1.47 5.55 -5.81
CA LYS A 32 1.83 4.34 -5.03
C LYS A 32 2.87 4.65 -3.95
N ASP A 33 3.91 5.41 -4.30
CA ASP A 33 4.95 5.80 -3.34
C ASP A 33 4.39 6.63 -2.20
N THR A 34 3.46 7.53 -2.50
CA THR A 34 2.78 8.35 -1.48
C THR A 34 1.94 7.48 -0.55
N ILE A 35 1.15 6.55 -1.10
CA ILE A 35 0.35 5.61 -0.32
C ILE A 35 1.23 4.77 0.60
N LEU A 36 2.34 4.22 0.11
CA LEU A 36 3.24 3.39 0.93
C LEU A 36 3.92 4.20 2.03
N LYS A 37 4.38 5.42 1.74
CA LYS A 37 4.98 6.31 2.75
C LYS A 37 4.01 6.63 3.89
N ASP A 38 2.74 6.87 3.55
CA ASP A 38 1.69 7.12 4.52
C ASP A 38 1.32 5.86 5.31
N TYR A 39 1.12 4.74 4.62
CA TYR A 39 0.78 3.45 5.23
C TYR A 39 1.81 2.99 6.26
N PHE A 40 3.11 3.12 5.97
CA PHE A 40 4.21 2.81 6.90
C PHE A 40 4.58 3.98 7.84
N GLN A 41 3.87 5.10 7.76
CA GLN A 41 4.11 6.31 8.55
C GLN A 41 5.59 6.75 8.54
N LEU A 42 6.22 6.80 7.35
CA LEU A 42 7.65 7.07 7.22
C LEU A 42 8.05 8.51 7.62
N GLY A 43 7.08 9.42 7.75
CA GLY A 43 7.30 10.76 8.30
C GLY A 43 7.57 10.79 9.81
N VAL A 44 7.28 9.70 10.53
CA VAL A 44 7.52 9.62 11.98
C VAL A 44 8.99 9.18 12.26
N PRO A 45 9.77 9.97 13.04
CA PRO A 45 11.16 9.68 13.33
C PRO A 45 11.30 8.56 14.37
N LEU A 46 11.32 7.31 13.90
CA LEU A 46 11.31 6.13 14.76
C LEU A 46 12.48 6.07 15.76
N ALA A 47 13.68 6.45 15.34
CA ALA A 47 14.88 6.43 16.19
C ALA A 47 14.76 7.39 17.38
N GLU A 48 14.15 8.56 17.17
CA GLU A 48 13.89 9.53 18.23
C GLU A 48 12.84 9.00 19.21
N MET A 49 11.79 8.34 18.70
CA MET A 49 10.76 7.72 19.53
C MET A 49 11.32 6.58 20.38
N TYR A 50 12.13 5.69 19.81
CA TYR A 50 12.83 4.64 20.56
C TYR A 50 13.70 5.24 21.66
N THR A 51 14.48 6.28 21.35
CA THR A 51 15.32 6.98 22.34
C THR A 51 14.48 7.59 23.47
N LYS A 52 13.34 8.21 23.13
CA LYS A 52 12.43 8.82 24.10
C LYS A 52 11.78 7.76 25.01
N TRP A 53 11.27 6.68 24.44
CA TRP A 53 10.62 5.60 25.21
C TRP A 53 11.62 4.84 26.07
N SER A 54 12.83 4.56 25.57
CA SER A 54 13.90 3.93 26.37
C SER A 54 14.36 4.80 27.55
N LYS A 55 14.30 6.13 27.42
CA LYS A 55 14.59 7.03 28.57
C LYS A 55 13.46 7.03 29.60
N ALA A 56 12.22 6.84 29.17
CA ALA A 56 11.05 6.89 30.03
C ALA A 56 10.76 5.55 30.75
N ASP A 57 11.07 4.41 30.11
CA ASP A 57 10.78 3.07 30.63
C ASP A 57 11.99 2.13 30.50
N ARG A 58 12.41 1.57 31.64
CA ARG A 58 13.52 0.61 31.75
C ARG A 58 13.20 -0.72 31.06
N ASN A 59 11.95 -1.17 31.07
CA ASN A 59 11.54 -2.40 30.40
C ASN A 59 11.64 -2.23 28.89
N PHE A 60 11.11 -1.14 28.35
CA PHE A 60 11.27 -0.80 26.94
C PHE A 60 12.74 -0.68 26.54
N ALA A 61 13.59 -0.04 27.37
CA ALA A 61 15.03 0.08 27.11
C ALA A 61 15.76 -1.28 27.00
N ALA A 62 15.35 -2.27 27.78
CA ALA A 62 15.92 -3.61 27.73
C ALA A 62 15.43 -4.41 26.51
N VAL A 63 14.17 -4.25 26.10
CA VAL A 63 13.54 -5.07 25.05
C VAL A 63 13.75 -4.49 23.65
N SER A 64 13.71 -3.15 23.49
CA SER A 64 13.72 -2.49 22.19
C SER A 64 14.92 -2.81 21.28
N PRO A 65 16.15 -3.08 21.78
CA PRO A 65 17.27 -3.48 20.92
C PRO A 65 17.06 -4.81 20.20
N HIS A 66 16.23 -5.70 20.75
CA HIS A 66 15.91 -7.00 20.13
C HIS A 66 14.87 -6.89 19.01
N PHE A 67 14.09 -5.81 18.97
CA PHE A 67 13.02 -5.58 18.00
C PHE A 67 13.17 -4.20 17.33
N PRO A 68 14.23 -3.99 16.53
CA PRO A 68 14.41 -2.73 15.81
C PRO A 68 13.39 -2.59 14.68
N GLY A 69 12.98 -1.36 14.37
CA GLY A 69 12.20 -1.07 13.17
C GLY A 69 10.70 -1.37 13.25
N VAL A 70 10.17 -1.73 14.43
CA VAL A 70 8.72 -1.95 14.63
C VAL A 70 7.99 -0.60 14.50
N ARG A 71 7.01 -0.54 13.60
CA ARG A 71 6.22 0.67 13.30
C ARG A 71 4.73 0.38 13.40
N MET A 72 3.96 1.41 13.68
CA MET A 72 2.51 1.38 13.58
C MET A 72 2.09 1.68 12.14
N LEU A 73 1.15 0.89 11.61
CA LEU A 73 0.63 1.06 10.25
C LEU A 73 -0.59 2.00 10.25
N ASN A 74 -0.74 2.79 9.19
CA ASN A 74 -1.93 3.60 8.92
C ASN A 74 -2.91 2.81 8.04
N GLN A 75 -3.64 1.85 8.65
CA GLN A 75 -4.60 1.00 7.94
C GLN A 75 -5.95 1.69 7.73
N ASP A 76 -6.67 1.28 6.69
CA ASP A 76 -8.05 1.73 6.46
C ASP A 76 -8.95 1.35 7.66
N PRO A 77 -9.74 2.29 8.22
CA PRO A 77 -10.55 2.02 9.40
C PRO A 77 -11.57 0.89 9.22
N VAL A 78 -12.15 0.73 8.03
CA VAL A 78 -13.16 -0.31 7.77
C VAL A 78 -12.49 -1.67 7.76
N GLU A 79 -11.42 -1.84 6.99
CA GLU A 79 -10.62 -3.07 6.96
C GLU A 79 -10.11 -3.43 8.36
N ASN A 80 -9.54 -2.45 9.08
CA ASN A 80 -8.93 -2.67 10.37
C ASN A 80 -9.96 -3.13 11.42
N VAL A 81 -11.12 -2.47 11.48
CA VAL A 81 -12.19 -2.83 12.42
C VAL A 81 -12.71 -4.24 12.15
N PHE A 82 -13.03 -4.56 10.89
CA PHE A 82 -13.53 -5.90 10.57
C PHE A 82 -12.47 -6.98 10.81
N SER A 83 -11.20 -6.70 10.54
CA SER A 83 -10.09 -7.62 10.83
C SER A 83 -9.99 -7.91 12.34
N PHE A 84 -10.07 -6.88 13.19
CA PHE A 84 -10.01 -7.04 14.65
C PHE A 84 -11.25 -7.75 15.23
N ILE A 85 -12.43 -7.56 14.63
CA ILE A 85 -13.62 -8.34 15.02
C ILE A 85 -13.38 -9.83 14.74
N CYS A 86 -12.82 -10.16 13.58
CA CYS A 86 -12.52 -11.54 13.19
C CYS A 86 -11.33 -12.17 13.96
N SER A 87 -10.46 -11.36 14.57
CA SER A 87 -9.35 -11.85 15.39
C SER A 87 -9.74 -12.11 16.86
N SER A 88 -10.94 -11.71 17.29
CA SER A 88 -11.38 -11.87 18.68
C SER A 88 -11.37 -13.35 19.07
N ASN A 89 -10.57 -13.68 20.10
CA ASN A 89 -10.36 -15.04 20.57
C ASN A 89 -9.90 -16.01 19.46
N ASN A 90 -9.06 -15.51 18.53
CA ASN A 90 -8.44 -16.29 17.48
C ASN A 90 -6.91 -16.10 17.51
N ASN A 91 -6.16 -17.03 16.92
CA ASN A 91 -4.71 -16.94 16.82
C ASN A 91 -4.31 -16.42 15.44
N ILE A 92 -3.29 -15.57 15.40
CA ILE A 92 -2.59 -15.25 14.16
C ILE A 92 -1.86 -16.55 13.75
N GLN A 93 -2.20 -17.09 12.58
CA GLN A 93 -1.56 -18.28 12.00
C GLN A 93 -0.43 -17.91 11.05
#